data_AF-A0A1G0YEE3-F1
#
_entry.id   AF-A0A1G0YEE3-F1
#
_cell.length_a   1.000
_cell.length_b   1.000
_cell.length_c   1.000
_cell.angle_alpha   90.00
_cell.angle_beta   90.00
_cell.angle_gamma   90.00
#
_symmetry.space_group_name_H-M   'P 1'
#
loop_
_entity.id
_entity.type
_entity.pdbx_description
1 polymer ?
#
loop_
_entity_poly.entity_id
_entity_poly.type
_entity_poly.pdbx_seq_one_letter_code
_entity_poly.pdbx_strand_id
1 'polypeptide(L)' 'MKSVMTINNVLEIVQKLPLQDREECVHILSRRIVEDKRKKLALEIHKAEGECKSGMAKQATVTEIMKEILS' A
#
# COMPACT_ATOMS: atom_id res chain seq x y z
N MET A 1 -25.64 -12.14 -12.68
CA MET A 1 -25.37 -11.79 -11.27
C MET A 1 -23.86 -11.66 -11.09
N LYS A 2 -23.34 -10.51 -10.65
CA LYS A 2 -21.93 -10.41 -10.24
C LYS A 2 -21.81 -11.19 -8.93
N SER A 3 -21.17 -12.36 -8.97
CA SER A 3 -20.79 -13.05 -7.73
C SER A 3 -19.81 -12.13 -6.99
N VAL A 4 -20.21 -11.62 -5.83
CA VAL A 4 -19.31 -10.89 -4.94
C VAL A 4 -18.31 -11.92 -4.42
N MET A 5 -17.12 -11.93 -5.01
CA MET A 5 -16.04 -12.81 -4.58
C MET A 5 -15.59 -12.33 -3.20
N THR A 6 -15.89 -13.10 -2.15
CA THR A 6 -15.46 -12.81 -0.79
C THR A 6 -14.08 -13.41 -0.53
N ILE A 7 -13.37 -12.90 0.46
CA ILE A 7 -12.08 -13.46 0.86
C ILE A 7 -12.20 -14.94 1.27
N ASN A 8 -13.30 -15.30 1.94
CA ASN A 8 -13.57 -16.68 2.33
C ASN A 8 -13.71 -17.60 1.11
N ASN A 9 -14.46 -17.16 0.09
CA ASN A 9 -14.61 -17.94 -1.15
C ASN A 9 -13.26 -18.16 -1.85
N VAL A 10 -12.38 -17.15 -1.85
CA VAL A 10 -11.03 -17.26 -2.44
C VAL A 10 -10.17 -18.24 -1.63
N LEU A 11 -10.20 -18.15 -0.30
CA LEU A 11 -9.45 -19.04 0.57
C LEU A 11 -9.92 -20.50 0.43
N GLU A 12 -11.21 -20.75 0.34
CA GLU A 12 -11.76 -22.09 0.08
C GLU A 12 -11.29 -22.66 -1.26
N ILE A 13 -11.15 -21.83 -2.30
CA ILE A 13 -10.61 -22.25 -3.59
C ILE A 13 -9.12 -22.57 -3.47
N VAL A 14 -8.33 -21.68 -2.84
CA VAL A 14 -6.89 -21.88 -2.65
C VAL A 14 -6.62 -23.13 -1.82
N GLN A 15 -7.43 -23.41 -0.79
CA GLN A 15 -7.26 -24.60 0.06
C GLN A 15 -7.39 -25.92 -0.70
N LYS A 16 -8.14 -25.95 -1.80
CA LYS A 16 -8.32 -27.14 -2.66
C LYS A 16 -7.12 -27.41 -3.58
N LEU A 17 -6.18 -26.49 -3.69
CA LEU A 17 -4.98 -26.67 -4.49
C LEU A 17 -3.96 -27.59 -3.77
N PRO A 18 -3.07 -28.26 -4.52
CA PRO A 18 -1.90 -28.94 -3.96
C PRO A 18 -1.06 -28.00 -3.09
N LEU A 19 -0.33 -28.55 -2.12
CA LEU A 19 0.48 -27.76 -1.19
C LEU A 19 1.43 -26.79 -1.91
N GLN A 20 2.15 -27.28 -2.93
CA GLN A 20 3.07 -26.48 -3.73
C GLN A 20 2.40 -25.27 -4.39
N ASP A 21 1.21 -25.46 -4.96
CA ASP A 21 0.48 -24.37 -5.61
C ASP A 21 -0.06 -23.35 -4.60
N ARG A 22 -0.39 -23.78 -3.39
CA ARG A 22 -0.76 -22.87 -2.29
C ARG A 22 0.42 -22.02 -1.85
N GLU A 23 1.61 -22.61 -1.73
CA GLU A 23 2.84 -21.89 -1.42
C GLU A 23 3.19 -20.87 -2.51
N GLU A 24 3.06 -21.25 -3.78
CA GLU A 24 3.25 -20.35 -4.91
C GLU A 24 2.23 -19.20 -4.90
N CYS A 25 0.97 -19.46 -4.54
CA CYS A 25 -0.04 -18.40 -4.37
C CYS A 25 0.41 -17.36 -3.32
N VAL A 26 0.93 -17.81 -2.18
CA VAL A 26 1.44 -16.90 -1.13
C VAL A 26 2.60 -16.05 -1.66
N HIS A 27 3.53 -16.65 -2.38
CA HIS A 27 4.68 -15.97 -2.96
C HIS A 27 4.27 -14.89 -3.97
N ILE A 28 3.43 -15.26 -4.93
CA ILE A 28 2.92 -14.36 -5.97
C ILE A 28 2.17 -13.18 -5.34
N LEU A 29 1.24 -13.46 -4.42
CA LEU A 29 0.43 -12.42 -3.78
C LEU A 29 1.28 -11.48 -2.95
N SER A 30 2.24 -12.00 -2.18
CA SER A 30 3.13 -11.18 -1.37
C SER A 30 3.97 -10.23 -2.23
N ARG A 31 4.51 -10.73 -3.36
CA ARG A 31 5.26 -9.89 -4.30
C ARG A 31 4.38 -8.77 -4.87
N ARG A 32 3.17 -9.10 -5.34
CA ARG A 32 2.24 -8.11 -5.90
C ARG A 32 1.85 -7.04 -4.88
N ILE A 33 1.59 -7.42 -3.63
CA ILE A 33 1.27 -6.48 -2.55
C ILE A 33 2.44 -5.49 -2.34
N VAL A 34 3.69 -5.97 -2.35
CA VAL A 34 4.87 -5.10 -2.23
C VAL A 34 4.96 -4.13 -3.40
N GLU A 35 4.74 -4.60 -4.63
CA GLU A 35 4.75 -3.75 -5.83
C GLU A 35 3.67 -2.67 -5.78
N ASP A 36 2.45 -3.02 -5.39
CA ASP A 36 1.36 -2.06 -5.31
C ASP A 36 1.56 -1.04 -4.19
N LYS A 37 2.11 -1.45 -3.04
CA LYS A 37 2.54 -0.52 -1.99
C LYS A 37 3.59 0.46 -2.48
N ARG A 38 4.59 0.00 -3.26
CA ARG A 38 5.61 0.88 -3.84
C ARG A 38 5.02 1.88 -4.83
N LYS A 39 4.08 1.46 -5.67
CA LYS A 39 3.37 2.38 -6.58
C LYS A 39 2.59 3.44 -5.82
N LYS A 40 1.86 3.04 -4.78
CA LYS A 40 1.12 3.97 -3.91
C LYS A 40 2.04 4.99 -3.26
N LEU A 41 3.16 4.52 -2.70
CA LEU A 41 4.17 5.37 -2.09
C LEU A 41 4.77 6.36 -3.10
N ALA A 42 5.11 5.91 -4.31
CA ALA A 42 5.63 6.80 -5.35
C ALA A 42 4.63 7.91 -5.73
N LEU A 43 3.33 7.58 -5.80
CA LEU A 43 2.27 8.55 -6.05
C LEU A 43 2.12 9.55 -4.90
N GLU A 44 2.18 9.07 -3.65
CA GLU A 44 2.13 9.92 -2.45
C GLU A 44 3.33 10.87 -2.38
N ILE A 45 4.54 10.39 -2.69
CA ILE A 45 5.75 11.23 -2.77
C ILE A 45 5.58 12.30 -3.86
N HIS A 46 5.13 11.91 -5.06
CA HIS A 46 4.94 12.88 -6.14
C HIS A 46 3.92 13.96 -5.77
N LYS A 47 2.84 13.59 -5.09
CA LYS A 47 1.84 14.54 -4.58
C LYS A 47 2.45 15.48 -3.55
N ALA A 48 3.18 14.96 -2.57
CA ALA A 48 3.83 15.76 -1.53
C ALA A 48 4.87 16.73 -2.10
N GLU A 49 5.65 16.30 -3.09
CA GLU A 49 6.59 17.18 -3.81
C GLU A 49 5.86 18.30 -4.56
N GLY A 50 4.72 17.99 -5.20
CA GLY A 50 3.87 18.98 -5.86
C GLY A 50 3.30 20.01 -4.88
N GLU A 51 2.83 19.57 -3.72
CA GLU A 51 2.32 20.42 -2.63
C GLU A 51 3.43 21.34 -2.08
N CYS A 52 4.65 20.84 -1.91
CA CYS A 52 5.80 21.66 -1.52
C CYS A 52 6.15 22.70 -2.60
N LYS A 53 6.22 22.29 -3.88
CA LYS A 53 6.56 23.18 -5.01
C LYS A 53 5.51 24.28 -5.24
N SER A 54 4.23 23.97 -5.00
CA SER A 54 3.13 24.92 -5.12
C SER A 54 2.94 25.82 -3.90
N GLY A 55 3.73 25.61 -2.84
CA GLY A 55 3.65 26.38 -1.59
C GLY A 55 2.48 25.99 -0.68
N MET A 56 1.74 24.92 -1.01
CA MET A 56 0.68 24.37 -0.15
C MET A 56 1.23 23.58 1.04
N ALA A 57 2.49 23.13 0.95
CA ALA A 57 3.23 22.49 2.04
C ALA A 57 4.60 23.16 2.20
N LYS A 58 5.13 23.16 3.42
CA LYS A 58 6.47 23.68 3.73
C LYS A 58 7.40 22.53 4.10
N GLN A 59 8.64 22.61 3.63
CA GLN A 59 9.71 21.79 4.17
C GLN A 59 10.01 22.26 5.59
N ALA A 60 10.07 21.32 6.53
CA ALA A 60 10.41 21.58 7.91
C ALA A 60 11.15 20.39 8.49
N THR A 61 12.07 20.66 9.40
CA THR A 61 12.74 19.66 10.23
C THR A 61 11.80 19.18 11.33
N VAL A 62 12.09 18.01 11.90
CA VAL A 62 11.32 17.47 13.03
C VAL A 62 11.25 18.48 14.19
N THR A 63 12.35 19.17 14.49
CA THR A 63 12.39 20.18 15.56
C THR A 63 11.47 21.36 15.29
N GLU A 64 11.42 21.85 14.04
CA GLU A 64 10.52 22.95 13.65
C GLU A 64 9.05 22.54 13.75
N ILE A 65 8.71 21.33 13.27
CA ILE A 65 7.35 20.78 13.38
C ILE A 65 6.94 20.65 14.85
N MET A 66 7.80 20.08 15.69
CA MET A 66 7.51 19.92 17.12
C MET A 66 7.33 21.26 17.83
N LYS A 67 8.07 22.30 17.43
CA LYS A 67 7.92 23.64 17.97
C LYS A 67 6.56 24.26 17.63
N GLU A 68 6.05 24.03 16.42
CA GLU A 68 4.74 24.51 15.97
C GLU A 68 3.57 23.77 16.65
N ILE A 69 3.72 22.47 16.93
CA ILE A 69 2.69 21.66 17.62
C ILE A 69 2.57 22.01 19.11
N LEU A 70 3.70 22.32 19.75
CA LEU A 70 3.77 22.55 21.20
C LEU A 70 3.59 24.02 21.61
N SER A 71 3.43 24.93 20.64
CA SER A 71 3.11 26.35 20.87
C SER A 71 1.60 26.57 20.93
#